data_AF-A0AA37KY46-F1
#
_entry.id   AF-A0AA37KY46-F1
#
_cell.length_a   1.000
_cell.length_b   1.000
_cell.length_c   1.000
_cell.angle_alpha   90.00
_cell.angle_beta   90.00
_cell.angle_gamma   90.00
#
_symmetry.space_group_name_H-M   'P 1'
#
loop_
_entity.id
_entity.type
_entity.pdbx_description
1 polymer ?
#
loop_
_entity_poly.entity_id
_entity_poly.type
_entity_poly.pdbx_seq_one_letter_code
_entity_poly.pdbx_strand_id
1 'polypeptide(L)'
;MATSRSFSPFGSSPRTGGARMEGVDALRGMAMVWMTVFHFCFDLSHFGYWPQNFRADPFWTTQRTAIVALFLFCAGLGQALAWQQGLGWARFFKRWLQIVGCALLVTAGSSLMFPQSFIHFGVLHGMAAMLLVARCTVGWGAWLWPAGAMAVALPSIAGWALTEGPLAAWASTFNGYALNWLGLVSRKPFTEDYVPVLPWLGVMWWGLASGQWVLRRRPQWMKVALPRALSPLAVLGRWSLSYYMLHQPVMIGLLMAASWMLGRV
;
A
#
# COMPACT_ATOMS: atom_id res chain seq x y z
N MET A 1 -40.82 34.01 42.27
CA MET A 1 -41.08 32.56 42.46
C MET A 1 -40.85 31.88 41.12
N ALA A 2 -39.74 31.14 41.01
CA ALA A 2 -39.37 30.38 39.81
C ALA A 2 -39.94 28.96 39.89
N THR A 3 -40.49 28.44 38.80
CA THR A 3 -40.68 27.01 38.46
C THR A 3 -41.31 26.96 37.05
N SER A 4 -41.03 26.05 36.13
CA SER A 4 -39.92 25.12 35.88
C SER A 4 -40.18 24.59 34.46
N ARG A 5 -39.38 24.97 33.46
CA ARG A 5 -39.39 24.28 32.16
C ARG A 5 -38.55 23.01 32.32
N SER A 6 -39.19 21.86 32.18
CA SER A 6 -38.54 20.55 32.20
C SER A 6 -37.53 20.45 31.05
N PHE A 7 -36.25 20.56 31.37
CA PHE A 7 -35.16 20.16 30.47
C PHE A 7 -35.10 18.62 30.47
N SER A 8 -35.40 17.99 29.33
CA SER A 8 -35.03 16.60 29.09
C SER A 8 -33.52 16.55 28.81
N PRO A 9 -32.69 15.83 29.58
CA PRO A 9 -31.24 15.81 29.39
C PRO A 9 -30.76 14.72 28.42
N PHE A 10 -31.66 14.00 27.75
CA PHE A 10 -31.30 12.92 26.82
C PHE A 10 -31.78 13.20 25.40
N GLY A 11 -31.42 14.39 24.89
CA GLY A 11 -31.19 14.53 23.46
C GLY A 11 -29.88 13.81 23.16
N SER A 12 -29.94 12.53 22.79
CA SER A 12 -28.82 11.88 22.12
C SER A 12 -28.61 12.62 20.81
N SER A 13 -27.79 13.67 20.83
CA SER A 13 -27.23 14.22 19.61
C SER A 13 -26.68 13.04 18.83
N PRO A 14 -27.10 12.81 17.57
CA PRO A 14 -26.44 11.83 16.74
C PRO A 14 -24.97 12.21 16.81
N ARG A 15 -24.12 11.32 17.34
CA ARG A 15 -22.69 11.49 17.18
C ARG A 15 -22.51 11.64 15.67
N THR A 16 -22.21 12.83 15.20
CA THR A 16 -21.70 13.10 13.85
C THR A 16 -20.27 12.57 13.79
N GLY A 17 -20.11 11.31 14.18
CA GLY A 17 -18.87 10.56 14.22
C GLY A 17 -18.57 10.08 12.82
N GLY A 18 -18.15 11.01 11.98
CA GLY A 18 -17.49 10.74 10.70
C GLY A 18 -18.31 9.92 9.72
N ALA A 19 -18.98 10.61 8.80
CA ALA A 19 -19.04 10.17 7.40
C ALA A 19 -17.60 10.14 6.83
N ARG A 20 -16.70 9.38 7.47
CA ARG A 20 -15.39 9.01 6.95
C ARG A 20 -15.67 8.19 5.72
N MET A 21 -14.89 8.46 4.70
CA MET A 21 -15.22 8.15 3.32
C MET A 21 -15.09 6.65 3.10
N GLU A 22 -16.15 5.94 3.45
CA GLU A 22 -16.16 4.49 3.57
C GLU A 22 -15.76 3.84 2.24
N GLY A 23 -16.06 4.49 1.11
CA GLY A 23 -15.63 4.05 -0.22
C GLY A 23 -14.12 3.89 -0.37
N VAL A 24 -13.30 4.79 0.20
CA VAL A 24 -11.82 4.65 0.15
C VAL A 24 -11.36 3.49 1.00
N ASP A 25 -11.96 3.31 2.18
CA ASP A 25 -11.65 2.17 3.04
C ASP A 25 -12.12 0.85 2.41
N ALA A 26 -13.28 0.81 1.75
CA ALA A 26 -13.75 -0.38 1.02
C ALA A 26 -12.87 -0.71 -0.18
N LEU A 27 -12.40 0.30 -0.93
CA LEU A 27 -11.47 0.10 -2.04
C LEU A 27 -10.14 -0.49 -1.53
N ARG A 28 -9.64 0.00 -0.40
CA ARG A 28 -8.47 -0.57 0.27
C ARG A 28 -8.75 -2.00 0.77
N GLY A 29 -9.92 -2.24 1.35
CA GLY A 29 -10.34 -3.58 1.80
C GLY A 29 -10.43 -4.58 0.66
N MET A 30 -10.94 -4.17 -0.51
CA MET A 30 -10.94 -5.00 -1.72
C MET A 30 -9.51 -5.36 -2.15
N ALA A 31 -8.58 -4.40 -2.14
CA ALA A 31 -7.17 -4.65 -2.42
C ALA A 31 -6.56 -5.66 -1.44
N MET A 32 -6.96 -5.62 -0.17
CA MET A 32 -6.50 -6.57 0.85
C MET A 32 -7.02 -7.99 0.61
N VAL A 33 -8.31 -8.15 0.31
CA VAL A 33 -8.86 -9.48 -0.02
C VAL A 33 -8.14 -10.05 -1.24
N TRP A 34 -7.94 -9.24 -2.28
CA TRP A 34 -7.24 -9.67 -3.49
C TRP A 34 -5.79 -10.07 -3.19
N MET A 35 -5.04 -9.26 -2.45
CA MET A 35 -3.69 -9.59 -1.98
C MET A 35 -3.64 -10.90 -1.20
N THR A 36 -4.58 -11.13 -0.28
CA THR A 36 -4.62 -12.38 0.50
C THR A 36 -4.83 -13.60 -0.38
N VAL A 37 -5.74 -13.52 -1.36
CA VAL A 37 -5.96 -14.61 -2.32
C VAL A 37 -4.69 -14.83 -3.15
N PHE A 38 -4.07 -13.76 -3.64
CA PHE A 38 -2.82 -13.84 -4.40
C PHE A 38 -1.69 -14.52 -3.61
N HIS A 39 -1.46 -14.11 -2.36
CA HIS A 39 -0.46 -14.71 -1.50
C HIS A 39 -0.80 -16.15 -1.09
N PHE A 40 -2.07 -16.46 -0.85
CA PHE A 40 -2.49 -17.84 -0.60
C PHE A 40 -2.14 -18.74 -1.79
N CYS A 41 -2.39 -18.31 -3.02
CA CYS A 41 -1.98 -19.06 -4.22
C CYS A 41 -0.45 -19.15 -4.33
N PHE A 42 0.30 -18.09 -3.99
CA PHE A 42 1.76 -18.11 -3.93
C PHE A 42 2.26 -19.15 -2.93
N ASP A 43 1.68 -19.19 -1.73
CA ASP A 43 2.05 -20.13 -0.67
C ASP A 43 1.73 -21.57 -1.08
N LEU A 44 0.57 -21.83 -1.70
CA LEU A 44 0.26 -23.16 -2.25
C LEU A 44 1.32 -23.63 -3.26
N SER A 45 1.84 -22.72 -4.08
CA SER A 45 2.95 -23.04 -4.98
C SER A 45 4.26 -23.24 -4.23
N HIS A 46 4.55 -22.42 -3.22
CA HIS A 46 5.76 -22.52 -2.39
C HIS A 46 5.84 -23.85 -1.64
N PHE A 47 4.72 -24.33 -1.09
CA PHE A 47 4.61 -25.62 -0.41
C PHE A 47 4.45 -26.82 -1.38
N GLY A 48 4.46 -26.58 -2.69
CA GLY A 48 4.40 -27.64 -3.70
C GLY A 48 3.01 -28.27 -3.90
N TYR A 49 1.94 -27.68 -3.37
CA TYR A 49 0.56 -28.14 -3.60
C TYR A 49 0.05 -27.79 -4.99
N TRP A 50 0.43 -26.62 -5.50
CA TRP A 50 0.03 -26.15 -6.82
C TRP A 50 1.15 -25.34 -7.47
N PRO A 51 2.13 -26.00 -8.12
CA PRO A 51 3.29 -25.34 -8.69
C PRO A 51 2.89 -24.35 -9.79
N GLN A 52 3.26 -23.08 -9.63
CA GLN A 52 2.97 -21.97 -10.55
C GLN A 52 4.17 -21.02 -10.64
N ASN A 53 4.30 -20.26 -11.73
CA ASN A 53 5.41 -19.32 -11.91
C ASN A 53 5.02 -17.86 -11.62
N PHE A 54 5.06 -17.48 -10.35
CA PHE A 54 4.74 -16.12 -9.90
C PHE A 54 5.74 -15.03 -10.32
N ARG A 55 6.92 -15.42 -10.83
CA ARG A 55 8.00 -14.48 -11.21
C ARG A 55 7.94 -14.05 -12.66
N ALA A 56 7.45 -14.91 -13.55
CA ALA A 56 7.45 -14.65 -15.00
C ALA A 56 6.05 -14.66 -15.64
N ASP A 57 5.07 -15.37 -15.07
CA ASP A 57 3.75 -15.47 -15.68
C ASP A 57 3.03 -14.11 -15.69
N PRO A 58 2.58 -13.60 -16.86
CA PRO A 58 1.81 -12.36 -16.98
C PRO A 58 0.54 -12.34 -16.13
N PHE A 59 -0.10 -13.49 -15.89
CA PHE A 59 -1.29 -13.59 -15.05
C PHE A 59 -0.98 -13.16 -13.61
N TRP A 60 0.06 -13.73 -13.01
CA TRP A 60 0.45 -13.43 -11.63
C TRP A 60 1.13 -12.05 -11.50
N THR A 61 2.00 -11.70 -12.44
CA THR A 61 2.76 -10.44 -12.39
C THR A 61 1.85 -9.21 -12.61
N THR A 62 0.85 -9.31 -13.48
CA THR A 62 -0.18 -8.27 -13.65
C THR A 62 -1.04 -8.12 -12.41
N GLN A 63 -1.47 -9.22 -11.78
CA GLN A 63 -2.24 -9.16 -10.53
C GLN A 63 -1.45 -8.47 -9.42
N ARG A 64 -0.20 -8.89 -9.18
CA ARG A 64 0.69 -8.21 -8.21
C ARG A 64 0.76 -6.71 -8.48
N THR A 65 0.94 -6.33 -9.74
CA THR A 65 1.06 -4.92 -10.15
C THR A 65 -0.23 -4.16 -9.85
N ALA A 66 -1.39 -4.72 -10.19
CA ALA A 66 -2.70 -4.12 -9.94
C ALA A 66 -2.99 -3.96 -8.44
N ILE A 67 -2.68 -4.98 -7.64
CA ILE A 67 -2.87 -4.97 -6.18
C ILE A 67 -2.04 -3.85 -5.55
N VAL A 68 -0.73 -3.80 -5.85
CA VAL A 68 0.19 -2.79 -5.29
C VAL A 68 -0.20 -1.38 -5.77
N ALA A 69 -0.55 -1.23 -7.05
CA ALA A 69 -1.04 0.03 -7.59
C ALA A 69 -2.29 0.52 -6.83
N LEU A 70 -3.26 -0.36 -6.60
CA LEU A 70 -4.49 -0.03 -5.89
C LEU A 70 -4.22 0.40 -4.44
N PHE A 71 -3.34 -0.30 -3.73
CA PHE A 71 -2.94 0.07 -2.37
C PHE A 71 -2.30 1.46 -2.30
N LEU A 72 -1.36 1.73 -3.19
CA LEU A 72 -0.64 3.00 -3.22
C LEU A 72 -1.52 4.15 -3.69
N PHE A 73 -2.41 3.90 -4.65
CA PHE A 73 -3.44 4.85 -5.05
C PHE A 73 -4.36 5.18 -3.86
N CYS A 74 -4.82 4.17 -3.11
CA CYS A 74 -5.61 4.37 -1.89
C CYS A 74 -4.84 5.12 -0.79
N ALA A 75 -3.52 4.92 -0.68
CA ALA A 75 -2.66 5.68 0.23
C ALA A 75 -2.58 7.16 -0.19
N GLY A 76 -2.44 7.42 -1.49
CA GLY A 76 -2.49 8.76 -2.08
C GLY A 76 -3.83 9.46 -1.81
N LEU A 77 -4.95 8.78 -2.05
CA LEU A 77 -6.29 9.27 -1.68
C LEU A 77 -6.32 9.64 -0.19
N GLY A 78 -5.82 8.75 0.68
CA GLY A 78 -5.71 9.00 2.12
C GLY A 78 -4.91 10.25 2.48
N GLN A 79 -3.83 10.57 1.74
CA GLN A 79 -3.07 11.81 1.94
C GLN A 79 -3.87 13.06 1.57
N ALA A 80 -4.67 13.01 0.49
CA ALA A 80 -5.52 14.14 0.09
C ALA A 80 -6.57 14.44 1.17
N LEU A 81 -7.11 13.39 1.78
CA LEU A 81 -8.07 13.48 2.88
C LEU A 81 -7.44 14.01 4.16
N ALA A 82 -6.26 13.50 4.50
CA ALA A 82 -5.50 13.97 5.65
C ALA A 82 -5.17 15.47 5.52
N TRP A 83 -4.83 15.90 4.31
CA TRP A 83 -4.57 17.30 4.00
C TRP A 83 -5.83 18.17 4.16
N GLN A 84 -6.96 17.78 3.56
CA GLN A 84 -8.21 18.55 3.66
C GLN A 84 -8.70 18.68 5.10
N GLN A 85 -8.52 17.65 5.92
CA GLN A 85 -8.88 17.65 7.34
C GLN A 85 -7.88 18.40 8.23
N GLY A 86 -6.83 19.02 7.66
CA GLY A 86 -5.82 19.76 8.40
C GLY A 86 -5.02 18.90 9.39
N LEU A 87 -4.79 17.62 9.07
CA LEU A 87 -4.00 16.74 9.96
C LEU A 87 -2.58 17.31 10.11
N GLY A 88 -2.20 17.63 11.34
CA GLY A 88 -0.85 18.09 11.68
C GLY A 88 0.23 17.01 11.60
N TRP A 89 1.49 17.44 11.59
CA TRP A 89 2.67 16.57 11.48
C TRP A 89 2.79 15.52 12.59
N ALA A 90 2.37 15.82 13.82
CA ALA A 90 2.42 14.86 14.92
C ALA A 90 1.60 13.59 14.64
N ARG A 91 0.37 13.74 14.13
CA ARG A 91 -0.50 12.60 13.79
C ARG A 91 0.04 11.83 12.58
N PHE A 92 0.61 12.54 11.60
CA PHE A 92 1.28 11.94 10.47
C PHE A 92 2.46 11.06 10.94
N PHE A 93 3.37 11.60 11.74
CA PHE A 93 4.55 10.88 12.22
C PHE A 93 4.19 9.70 13.11
N LYS A 94 3.14 9.80 13.95
CA LYS A 94 2.64 8.65 14.71
C LYS A 94 2.29 7.47 13.81
N ARG A 95 1.56 7.71 12.72
CA ARG A 95 1.19 6.65 11.76
C ARG A 95 2.38 6.20 10.92
N TRP A 96 3.24 7.13 10.51
CA TRP A 96 4.42 6.84 9.73
C TRP A 96 5.41 5.95 10.51
N LEU A 97 5.66 6.23 11.79
CA LEU A 97 6.49 5.39 12.66
C LEU A 97 5.92 3.97 12.83
N GLN A 98 4.60 3.80 12.86
CA GLN A 98 3.99 2.46 12.86
C GLN A 98 4.34 1.69 11.57
N ILE A 99 4.30 2.36 10.41
CA ILE A 99 4.63 1.75 9.11
C ILE A 99 6.12 1.38 9.08
N VAL A 100 7.01 2.27 9.53
CA VAL A 100 8.45 2.01 9.62
C VAL A 100 8.73 0.84 10.56
N GLY A 101 8.13 0.82 11.75
CA GLY A 101 8.26 -0.30 12.68
C GLY A 101 7.81 -1.63 12.08
N CYS A 102 6.66 -1.63 11.37
CA CYS A 102 6.19 -2.80 10.64
C CYS A 102 7.13 -3.21 9.51
N ALA A 103 7.71 -2.26 8.76
CA ALA A 103 8.67 -2.53 7.71
C ALA A 103 9.91 -3.24 8.26
N LEU A 104 10.47 -2.74 9.37
CA LEU A 104 11.61 -3.35 10.04
C LEU A 104 11.29 -4.76 10.58
N LEU A 105 10.09 -4.97 11.13
CA LEU A 105 9.63 -6.28 11.56
C LEU A 105 9.51 -7.26 10.38
N VAL A 106 9.03 -6.81 9.22
CA VAL A 106 8.97 -7.64 8.00
C VAL A 106 10.38 -8.00 7.52
N THR A 107 11.33 -7.06 7.55
CA THR A 107 12.73 -7.34 7.22
C THR A 107 13.34 -8.37 8.16
N ALA A 108 13.15 -8.21 9.47
CA ALA A 108 13.65 -9.15 10.48
C ALA A 108 12.99 -10.53 10.36
N GLY A 109 11.66 -10.59 10.16
CA GLY A 109 10.95 -11.87 9.98
C GLY A 109 11.38 -12.59 8.71
N SER A 110 11.49 -11.86 7.59
CA SER A 110 11.93 -12.44 6.33
C SER A 110 13.41 -12.82 6.30
N SER A 111 14.28 -12.15 7.06
CA SER A 111 15.69 -12.57 7.15
C SER A 111 15.87 -13.88 7.90
N LEU A 112 14.98 -14.18 8.85
CA LEU A 112 14.94 -15.47 9.56
C LEU A 112 14.35 -16.59 8.69
N MET A 113 13.28 -16.31 7.94
CA MET A 113 12.60 -17.32 7.13
C MET A 113 13.25 -17.56 5.75
N PHE A 114 13.78 -16.50 5.13
CA PHE A 114 14.30 -16.47 3.77
C PHE A 114 15.68 -15.78 3.72
N PRO A 115 16.74 -16.34 4.35
CA PRO A 115 18.01 -15.64 4.53
C PRO A 115 18.70 -15.23 3.22
N GLN A 116 18.43 -15.93 2.11
CA GLN A 116 19.01 -15.65 0.78
C GLN A 116 18.20 -14.64 -0.06
N SER A 117 16.95 -14.34 0.33
CA SER A 117 16.01 -13.51 -0.45
C SER A 117 15.17 -12.59 0.42
N PHE A 118 15.66 -12.26 1.62
CA PHE A 118 14.93 -11.45 2.60
C PHE A 118 14.48 -10.11 2.04
N ILE A 119 13.44 -9.53 2.64
CA ILE A 119 12.81 -8.31 2.17
C ILE A 119 13.60 -7.11 2.68
N HIS A 120 14.57 -6.62 1.90
CA HIS A 120 15.32 -5.40 2.23
C HIS A 120 14.57 -4.12 1.84
N PHE A 121 13.73 -4.15 0.80
CA PHE A 121 12.96 -2.99 0.34
C PHE A 121 11.61 -3.39 -0.31
N GLY A 122 10.70 -3.90 0.52
CA GLY A 122 9.33 -4.24 0.13
C GLY A 122 8.33 -3.07 0.22
N VAL A 123 7.04 -3.37 0.03
CA VAL A 123 5.95 -2.37 -0.04
C VAL A 123 5.87 -1.45 1.18
N LEU A 124 6.13 -1.92 2.41
CA LEU A 124 6.11 -1.06 3.60
C LEU A 124 7.27 -0.06 3.65
N HIS A 125 8.45 -0.45 3.17
CA HIS A 125 9.61 0.44 3.07
C HIS A 125 9.36 1.53 2.02
N GLY A 126 8.90 1.11 0.83
CA GLY A 126 8.49 2.03 -0.23
C GLY A 126 7.37 2.95 0.24
N MET A 127 6.35 2.43 0.92
CA MET A 127 5.25 3.23 1.49
C MET A 127 5.77 4.30 2.45
N ALA A 128 6.68 3.96 3.36
CA ALA A 128 7.25 4.91 4.31
C ALA A 128 7.96 6.07 3.60
N ALA A 129 8.78 5.77 2.58
CA ALA A 129 9.47 6.78 1.79
C ALA A 129 8.47 7.64 0.99
N MET A 130 7.57 7.00 0.25
CA MET A 130 6.60 7.68 -0.63
C MET A 130 5.63 8.56 0.16
N LEU A 131 5.20 8.15 1.37
CA LEU A 131 4.31 8.96 2.20
C LEU A 131 4.96 10.29 2.64
N LEU A 132 6.26 10.31 2.92
CA LEU A 132 6.98 11.54 3.21
C LEU A 132 7.02 12.45 1.98
N VAL A 133 7.38 11.89 0.83
CA VAL A 133 7.42 12.64 -0.44
C VAL A 133 6.03 13.20 -0.75
N ALA A 134 4.99 12.36 -0.75
CA ALA A 134 3.62 12.76 -1.01
C ALA A 134 3.13 13.85 -0.03
N ARG A 135 3.57 13.80 1.23
CA ARG A 135 3.23 14.81 2.24
C ARG A 135 3.90 16.15 1.93
N CYS A 136 5.16 16.16 1.51
CA CYS A 136 5.88 17.38 1.12
C CYS A 136 5.37 17.96 -0.22
N THR A 137 4.94 17.10 -1.15
CA THR A 137 4.44 17.51 -2.46
C THR A 137 2.93 17.75 -2.49
N VAL A 138 2.23 17.68 -1.35
CA VAL A 138 0.76 17.80 -1.31
C VAL A 138 0.24 19.12 -1.84
N GLY A 139 1.04 20.19 -1.76
CA GLY A 139 0.71 21.51 -2.30
C GLY A 139 0.86 21.66 -3.82
N TRP A 140 1.40 20.66 -4.53
CA TRP A 140 1.71 20.77 -5.97
C TRP A 140 0.46 20.86 -6.86
N GLY A 141 -0.71 20.45 -6.36
CA GLY A 141 -1.98 20.55 -7.08
C GLY A 141 -1.95 19.81 -8.42
N ALA A 142 -2.19 20.52 -9.54
CA ALA A 142 -2.25 19.91 -10.87
C ALA A 142 -0.91 19.32 -11.34
N TRP A 143 0.23 19.78 -10.80
CA TRP A 143 1.56 19.26 -11.13
C TRP A 143 1.77 17.80 -10.70
N LEU A 144 0.95 17.29 -9.79
CA LEU A 144 0.98 15.87 -9.40
C LEU A 144 0.69 14.93 -10.58
N TRP A 145 -0.11 15.36 -11.57
CA TRP A 145 -0.42 14.55 -12.76
C TRP A 145 0.80 14.30 -13.66
N PRO A 146 1.47 15.34 -14.20
CA PRO A 146 2.69 15.16 -14.99
C PRO A 146 3.86 14.60 -14.17
N ALA A 147 3.98 14.95 -12.88
CA ALA A 147 4.98 14.34 -12.01
C ALA A 147 4.76 12.83 -11.86
N GLY A 148 3.50 12.39 -11.74
CA GLY A 148 3.16 10.97 -11.72
C GLY A 148 3.48 10.26 -13.03
N ALA A 149 3.19 10.88 -14.17
CA ALA A 149 3.55 10.33 -15.48
C ALA A 149 5.08 10.20 -15.63
N MET A 150 5.84 11.22 -15.21
CA MET A 150 7.30 11.19 -15.20
C MET A 150 7.83 10.06 -14.30
N ALA A 151 7.30 9.92 -13.08
CA ALA A 151 7.69 8.87 -12.15
C ALA A 151 7.44 7.46 -12.70
N VAL A 152 6.35 7.27 -13.46
CA VAL A 152 6.04 5.98 -14.11
C VAL A 152 6.95 5.72 -15.32
N ALA A 153 7.30 6.74 -16.10
CA ALA A 153 8.14 6.59 -17.29
C ALA A 153 9.63 6.39 -16.95
N LEU A 154 10.12 7.04 -15.89
CA LEU A 154 11.55 7.12 -15.59
C LEU A 154 12.26 5.76 -15.42
N PRO A 155 11.67 4.73 -14.77
CA PRO A 155 12.29 3.41 -14.70
C PRO A 155 12.54 2.76 -16.06
N SER A 156 11.66 2.97 -17.04
CA SER A 156 11.84 2.40 -18.39
C SER A 156 12.98 3.08 -19.13
N ILE A 157 13.06 4.41 -19.02
CA ILE A 157 14.15 5.21 -19.59
C ILE A 157 15.49 4.85 -18.94
N ALA A 158 15.51 4.73 -17.61
CA ALA A 158 16.69 4.32 -16.88
C ALA A 158 17.11 2.88 -17.20
N GLY A 159 16.14 1.96 -17.34
CA GLY A 159 16.40 0.58 -17.73
C GLY A 159 17.11 0.49 -19.08
N TRP A 160 16.64 1.23 -20.09
CA TRP A 160 17.35 1.34 -21.38
C TRP A 160 18.74 1.97 -21.22
N ALA A 161 18.83 3.11 -20.52
CA ALA A 161 20.07 3.86 -20.36
C ALA A 161 21.18 3.07 -19.61
N LEU A 162 20.78 2.22 -18.65
CA LEU A 162 21.68 1.39 -17.84
C LEU A 162 22.00 0.04 -18.47
N THR A 163 21.24 -0.42 -19.48
CA THR A 163 21.49 -1.72 -20.12
C THR A 163 22.29 -1.57 -21.40
N GLU A 164 21.83 -0.69 -22.29
CA GLU A 164 22.40 -0.52 -23.64
C GLU A 164 22.82 0.92 -23.93
N GLY A 165 22.47 1.84 -23.03
CA GLY A 165 22.67 3.27 -23.23
C GLY A 165 23.92 3.85 -22.56
N PRO A 166 23.99 5.19 -22.48
CA PRO A 166 25.21 5.90 -22.06
C PRO A 166 25.56 5.71 -20.58
N LEU A 167 24.65 5.16 -19.77
CA LEU A 167 24.84 4.95 -18.34
C LEU A 167 25.17 3.49 -17.98
N ALA A 168 25.45 2.62 -18.96
CA ALA A 168 25.74 1.20 -18.72
C ALA A 168 26.85 0.96 -17.66
N ALA A 169 27.87 1.82 -17.61
CA ALA A 169 28.93 1.76 -16.60
C ALA A 169 28.44 1.91 -15.15
N TRP A 170 27.30 2.55 -14.94
CA TRP A 170 26.69 2.80 -13.62
C TRP A 170 25.68 1.73 -13.21
N ALA A 171 25.42 0.73 -14.06
CA ALA A 171 24.42 -0.30 -13.81
C ALA A 171 24.66 -1.07 -12.50
N SER A 172 25.92 -1.40 -12.18
CA SER A 172 26.25 -2.09 -10.93
C SER A 172 25.89 -1.26 -9.69
N THR A 173 26.18 0.04 -9.72
CA THR A 173 25.88 0.99 -8.64
C THR A 173 24.37 1.10 -8.42
N PHE A 174 23.60 1.27 -9.50
CA PHE A 174 22.14 1.39 -9.43
C PHE A 174 21.44 0.08 -9.00
N ASN A 175 21.99 -1.07 -9.39
CA ASN A 175 21.46 -2.38 -8.98
C ASN A 175 21.81 -2.73 -7.51
N GLY A 176 22.78 -2.06 -6.90
CA GLY A 176 23.19 -2.27 -5.51
C GLY A 176 22.14 -1.80 -4.49
N TYR A 177 22.20 -2.33 -3.26
CA TYR A 177 21.26 -2.01 -2.18
C TYR A 177 21.14 -0.52 -1.86
N ALA A 178 22.22 0.25 -2.09
CA ALA A 178 22.24 1.68 -1.81
C ALA A 178 21.31 2.50 -2.72
N LEU A 179 21.07 2.06 -3.97
CA LEU A 179 20.31 2.82 -4.97
C LEU A 179 19.11 2.06 -5.55
N ASN A 180 19.07 0.73 -5.43
CA ASN A 180 18.00 -0.04 -6.04
C ASN A 180 16.61 0.34 -5.50
N TRP A 181 16.52 0.87 -4.28
CA TRP A 181 15.26 1.35 -3.70
C TRP A 181 14.64 2.52 -4.49
N LEU A 182 15.41 3.23 -5.31
CA LEU A 182 14.89 4.26 -6.22
C LEU A 182 14.02 3.66 -7.34
N GLY A 183 14.31 2.44 -7.76
CA GLY A 183 13.63 1.76 -8.89
C GLY A 183 14.22 2.05 -10.26
N LEU A 184 15.36 2.75 -10.31
CA LEU A 184 16.13 3.00 -11.52
C LEU A 184 17.18 1.90 -11.71
N VAL A 185 16.73 0.69 -12.04
CA VAL A 185 17.58 -0.51 -12.10
C VAL A 185 17.58 -1.11 -13.50
N SER A 186 18.67 -1.75 -13.92
CA SER A 186 18.70 -2.53 -15.17
C SER A 186 18.19 -3.96 -14.97
N ARG A 187 18.25 -4.49 -13.75
CA ARG A 187 17.67 -5.79 -13.40
C ARG A 187 17.01 -5.73 -12.03
N LYS A 188 15.92 -6.48 -11.87
CA LYS A 188 15.25 -6.59 -10.56
C LYS A 188 16.14 -7.34 -9.56
N PRO A 189 16.25 -6.88 -8.31
CA PRO A 189 16.97 -7.62 -7.27
C PRO A 189 16.22 -8.92 -6.92
N PHE A 190 16.96 -9.91 -6.43
CA PHE A 190 16.38 -11.15 -5.94
C PHE A 190 15.95 -10.99 -4.47
N THR A 191 14.64 -10.86 -4.24
CA THR A 191 14.03 -10.70 -2.91
C THR A 191 12.55 -11.12 -2.97
N GLU A 192 11.97 -11.53 -1.84
CA GLU A 192 10.55 -11.95 -1.77
C GLU A 192 9.58 -10.80 -2.06
N ASP A 193 9.94 -9.55 -1.75
CA ASP A 193 9.16 -8.39 -2.16
C ASP A 193 10.05 -7.20 -2.49
N TYR A 194 9.76 -6.58 -3.64
CA TYR A 194 10.47 -5.41 -4.14
C TYR A 194 9.49 -4.38 -4.69
N VAL A 195 9.33 -3.30 -3.94
CA VAL A 195 8.49 -2.15 -4.29
C VAL A 195 9.30 -0.87 -4.08
N PRO A 196 10.16 -0.52 -5.06
CA PRO A 196 10.96 0.71 -5.01
C PRO A 196 10.10 1.99 -4.99
N VAL A 197 10.72 3.15 -4.89
CA VAL A 197 9.99 4.43 -4.98
C VAL A 197 9.41 4.64 -6.37
N LEU A 198 10.16 4.37 -7.45
CA LEU A 198 9.66 4.47 -8.82
C LEU A 198 9.36 3.08 -9.37
N PRO A 199 8.23 2.86 -10.07
CA PRO A 199 7.26 3.85 -10.57
C PRO A 199 6.16 4.23 -9.56
N TRP A 200 6.15 3.58 -8.41
CA TRP A 200 5.06 3.50 -7.44
C TRP A 200 4.64 4.86 -6.83
N LEU A 201 5.58 5.78 -6.68
CA LEU A 201 5.33 7.15 -6.25
C LEU A 201 4.40 7.87 -7.21
N GLY A 202 4.49 7.59 -8.52
CA GLY A 202 3.60 8.18 -9.50
C GLY A 202 2.15 7.74 -9.30
N VAL A 203 1.92 6.47 -8.98
CA VAL A 203 0.58 5.96 -8.64
C VAL A 203 0.05 6.60 -7.36
N MET A 204 0.90 6.76 -6.34
CA MET A 204 0.51 7.45 -5.11
C MET A 204 0.18 8.93 -5.37
N TRP A 205 0.96 9.63 -6.19
CA TRP A 205 0.66 11.00 -6.61
C TRP A 205 -0.63 11.11 -7.40
N TRP A 206 -0.94 10.17 -8.29
CA TRP A 206 -2.23 10.13 -8.98
C TRP A 206 -3.39 9.88 -8.03
N GLY A 207 -3.21 9.02 -7.01
CA GLY A 207 -4.19 8.87 -5.92
C GLY A 207 -4.40 10.18 -5.16
N LEU A 208 -3.32 10.87 -4.83
CA LEU A 208 -3.37 12.18 -4.16
C LEU A 208 -4.06 13.25 -5.01
N ALA A 209 -3.68 13.37 -6.29
CA ALA A 209 -4.25 14.31 -7.24
C ALA A 209 -5.74 14.04 -7.47
N SER A 210 -6.12 12.77 -7.65
CA SER A 210 -7.51 12.34 -7.78
C SER A 210 -8.31 12.71 -6.54
N GLY A 211 -7.77 12.44 -5.34
CA GLY A 211 -8.42 12.78 -4.08
C GLY A 211 -8.66 14.29 -3.95
N GLN A 212 -7.65 15.10 -4.25
CA GLN A 212 -7.77 16.56 -4.24
C GLN A 212 -8.78 17.07 -5.27
N TRP A 213 -8.78 16.49 -6.48
CA TRP A 213 -9.72 16.85 -7.54
C TRP A 213 -11.16 16.53 -7.13
N VAL A 214 -11.43 15.32 -6.63
CA VAL A 214 -12.76 14.91 -6.18
C VAL A 214 -13.21 15.82 -5.04
N LEU A 215 -12.37 16.07 -4.04
CA LEU A 215 -12.74 16.92 -2.92
C LEU A 215 -13.06 18.37 -3.32
N ARG A 216 -12.40 18.90 -4.36
CA ARG A 216 -12.63 20.27 -4.86
C ARG A 216 -13.82 20.38 -5.80
N ARG A 217 -14.05 19.37 -6.65
CA ARG A 217 -15.03 19.43 -7.75
C ARG A 217 -16.31 18.63 -7.47
N ARG A 218 -16.18 17.51 -6.76
CA ARG A 218 -17.26 16.53 -6.54
C ARG A 218 -17.21 15.95 -5.10
N PRO A 219 -17.23 16.79 -4.05
CA PRO A 219 -17.08 16.32 -2.66
C PRO A 219 -18.15 15.29 -2.25
N GLN A 220 -19.31 15.30 -2.90
CA GLN A 220 -20.38 14.31 -2.72
C GLN A 220 -19.95 12.88 -3.05
N TRP A 221 -19.00 12.67 -3.99
CA TRP A 221 -18.51 11.33 -4.35
C TRP A 221 -17.71 10.68 -3.22
N MET A 222 -17.13 11.48 -2.33
CA MET A 222 -16.46 10.96 -1.14
C MET A 222 -17.45 10.60 -0.02
N LYS A 223 -18.67 11.14 -0.06
CA LYS A 223 -19.71 10.94 0.95
C LYS A 223 -20.76 9.88 0.54
N VAL A 224 -20.52 9.12 -0.52
CA VAL A 224 -21.44 8.07 -0.97
C VAL A 224 -21.51 6.99 0.11
N ALA A 225 -22.71 6.72 0.61
CA ALA A 225 -22.96 5.64 1.55
C ALA A 225 -22.71 4.30 0.86
N LEU A 226 -21.95 3.40 1.50
CA LEU A 226 -21.76 2.07 0.97
C LEU A 226 -23.02 1.22 1.15
N PRO A 227 -23.38 0.39 0.16
CA PRO A 227 -24.31 -0.71 0.37
C PRO A 227 -23.86 -1.57 1.56
N ARG A 228 -24.80 -2.04 2.39
CA ARG A 228 -24.48 -2.88 3.57
C ARG A 228 -23.59 -4.08 3.24
N ALA A 229 -23.78 -4.67 2.05
CA ALA A 229 -22.96 -5.77 1.55
C ALA A 229 -21.46 -5.46 1.42
N LEU A 230 -21.08 -4.19 1.20
CA LEU A 230 -19.69 -3.75 1.06
C LEU A 230 -19.10 -3.20 2.37
N SER A 231 -19.92 -3.06 3.42
CA SER A 231 -19.46 -2.58 4.74
C SER A 231 -18.32 -3.41 5.34
N PRO A 232 -18.28 -4.76 5.20
CA PRO A 232 -17.15 -5.56 5.68
C PRO A 232 -15.81 -5.17 5.03
N LEU A 233 -15.81 -4.78 3.75
CA LEU A 233 -14.59 -4.30 3.08
C LEU A 233 -14.11 -2.99 3.70
N ALA A 234 -15.02 -2.08 4.04
CA ALA A 234 -14.66 -0.84 4.73
C ALA A 234 -14.10 -1.12 6.13
N VAL A 235 -14.65 -2.08 6.88
CA VAL A 235 -14.09 -2.52 8.16
C VAL A 235 -12.67 -3.02 7.97
N LEU A 236 -12.46 -3.92 7.00
CA LEU A 236 -11.16 -4.49 6.70
C LEU A 236 -10.12 -3.40 6.33
N GLY A 237 -10.51 -2.46 5.46
CA GLY A 237 -9.65 -1.36 5.05
C GLY A 237 -9.29 -0.36 6.15
N ARG A 238 -10.10 -0.24 7.21
CA ARG A 238 -9.75 0.56 8.41
C ARG A 238 -8.65 -0.09 9.24
N TRP A 239 -8.58 -1.41 9.25
CA TRP A 239 -7.58 -2.21 9.96
C TRP A 239 -6.44 -2.70 9.05
N SER A 240 -6.21 -2.00 7.94
CA SER A 240 -5.36 -2.49 6.85
C SER A 240 -3.95 -2.86 7.25
N LEU A 241 -3.30 -2.06 8.10
CA LEU A 241 -1.93 -2.32 8.55
C LEU A 241 -1.85 -3.58 9.44
N SER A 242 -2.78 -3.72 10.38
CA SER A 242 -2.82 -4.88 11.27
C SER A 242 -3.06 -6.17 10.49
N TYR A 243 -4.03 -6.15 9.58
CA TYR A 243 -4.30 -7.30 8.71
C TYR A 243 -3.11 -7.59 7.78
N TYR A 244 -2.51 -6.56 7.18
CA TYR A 244 -1.31 -6.71 6.36
C TYR A 244 -0.18 -7.41 7.14
N MET A 245 0.02 -7.09 8.42
CA MET A 245 1.06 -7.76 9.21
C MET A 245 0.72 -9.21 9.58
N LEU A 246 -0.56 -9.57 9.63
CA LEU A 246 -0.99 -10.88 10.10
C LEU A 246 -1.27 -11.88 8.97
N HIS A 247 -1.70 -11.43 7.79
CA HIS A 247 -2.16 -12.35 6.74
C HIS A 247 -1.10 -13.39 6.36
N GLN A 248 0.14 -12.97 6.07
CA GLN A 248 1.19 -13.88 5.62
C GLN A 248 1.66 -14.85 6.71
N PRO A 249 2.01 -14.42 7.95
CA PRO A 249 2.38 -15.36 9.01
C PRO A 249 1.26 -16.36 9.35
N VAL A 250 0.00 -15.91 9.33
CA VAL A 250 -1.14 -16.80 9.59
C VAL A 250 -1.32 -17.81 8.46
N MET A 251 -1.27 -17.40 7.19
CA MET A 251 -1.41 -18.32 6.06
C MET A 251 -0.28 -19.34 6.01
N ILE A 252 0.97 -18.90 6.17
CA ILE A 252 2.13 -19.81 6.24
C ILE A 252 1.95 -20.78 7.41
N GLY A 253 1.60 -20.28 8.62
CA GLY A 253 1.42 -21.13 9.80
C GLY A 253 0.33 -22.19 9.61
N LEU A 254 -0.80 -21.83 8.98
CA LEU A 254 -1.88 -22.77 8.67
C LEU A 254 -1.44 -23.82 7.64
N LEU A 255 -0.72 -23.41 6.59
CA LEU A 255 -0.21 -24.34 5.57
C LEU A 255 0.88 -25.26 6.12
N MET A 256 1.75 -24.76 7.00
CA MET A 256 2.73 -25.59 7.71
C MET A 256 2.04 -26.65 8.57
N ALA A 257 1.03 -26.26 9.35
CA ALA A 257 0.27 -27.19 10.18
C ALA A 257 -0.44 -28.25 9.32
N ALA A 258 -1.09 -27.85 8.22
CA ALA A 258 -1.71 -28.78 7.29
C ALA A 258 -0.68 -29.73 6.65
N SER A 259 0.48 -29.21 6.24
CA SER A 259 1.55 -30.01 5.62
C SER A 259 2.13 -31.06 6.57
N TRP A 260 2.27 -30.70 7.85
CA TRP A 260 2.67 -31.62 8.91
C TRP A 260 1.60 -32.72 9.13
N MET A 261 0.31 -32.35 9.21
CA MET A 261 -0.78 -33.32 9.36
C MET A 261 -0.90 -34.28 8.17
N LEU A 262 -0.51 -33.84 6.97
CA LEU A 262 -0.49 -34.65 5.75
C LEU A 262 0.81 -35.46 5.59
N GLY A 263 1.75 -35.38 6.54
CA GLY A 263 3.02 -36.12 6.50
C GLY A 263 3.98 -35.66 5.39
N ARG A 264 3.86 -34.41 4.93
CA ARG A 264 4.74 -33.83 3.89
C ARG A 264 5.98 -33.13 4.46
N VAL A 265 6.01 -32.89 5.78
CA VAL A 265 7.09 -32.21 6.52
C VAL A 265 7.27 -32.88 7.87
#